data_AF-A0A3M1HNV3-F1
#
_entry.id   AF-A0A3M1HNV3-F1
#
_cell.length_a   1.000
_cell.length_b   1.000
_cell.length_c   1.000
_cell.angle_alpha   90.00
_cell.angle_beta   90.00
_cell.angle_gamma   90.00
#
_symmetry.space_group_name_H-M   'P 1'
#
loop_
_entity.id
_entity.type
_entity.pdbx_description
1 polymer ?
#
loop_
_entity_poly.entity_id
_entity_poly.type
_entity_poly.pdbx_seq_one_letter_code
_entity_poly.pdbx_strand_id
1 'polypeptide(L)'
;GLHAAGVAAVGKHFPGHGRARADSHAARPVVEAPWAALKRDLAPFAAAIAAGVGHLMTAHVVYAAVDQEIATCSELWIRGILRTKLGFQGMVWSDDLAMAAVGPDPVHAAQKALAAGCDVLLVCTPEAAARLYAAA
;
A
#
# COMPACT_ATOMS: atom_id res chain seq x y z
N GLY A 1 11.69 18.24 10.36
CA GLY A 1 12.00 18.44 8.94
C GLY A 1 10.76 18.85 8.19
N LEU A 2 10.12 17.93 7.48
CA LEU A 2 8.94 18.20 6.63
C LEU A 2 7.80 18.92 7.37
N HIS A 3 7.40 18.43 8.55
CA HIS A 3 6.35 19.09 9.34
C HIS A 3 6.69 20.53 9.72
N ALA A 4 7.95 20.80 10.06
CA ALA A 4 8.40 22.16 10.38
C ALA A 4 8.37 23.10 9.16
N ALA A 5 8.46 22.53 7.95
CA ALA A 5 8.30 23.26 6.70
C ALA A 5 6.84 23.33 6.21
N GLY A 6 5.87 22.84 6.99
CA GLY A 6 4.45 22.82 6.59
C GLY A 6 4.10 21.77 5.54
N VAL A 7 4.97 20.78 5.31
CA VAL A 7 4.78 19.71 4.31
C VAL A 7 4.41 18.41 5.01
N ALA A 8 3.32 17.78 4.58
CA ALA A 8 2.91 16.48 5.09
C ALA A 8 3.87 15.37 4.63
N ALA A 9 4.25 14.48 5.55
CA ALA A 9 5.05 13.31 5.23
C ALA A 9 4.17 12.13 4.81
N VAL A 10 4.64 11.33 3.84
CA VAL A 10 4.03 10.06 3.44
C VAL A 10 5.04 8.93 3.70
N GLY A 11 4.72 8.03 4.62
CA GLY A 11 5.54 6.83 4.84
C GLY A 11 5.25 5.79 3.77
N LYS A 12 6.29 5.22 3.15
CA LYS A 12 6.10 4.26 2.05
C LYS A 12 7.24 3.24 1.93
N HIS A 13 7.02 2.06 1.35
CA HIS A 13 5.72 1.49 0.96
C HIS A 13 5.33 0.43 2.00
N PHE A 14 4.20 0.60 2.68
CA PHE A 14 3.70 -0.32 3.71
C PHE A 14 3.28 -1.67 3.09
N PRO A 15 3.60 -2.83 3.70
CA PRO A 15 4.30 -3.06 4.98
C PRO A 15 5.83 -3.17 4.88
N GLY A 16 6.41 -2.83 3.73
CA GLY A 16 7.86 -2.75 3.52
C GLY A 16 8.29 -3.40 2.20
N HIS A 17 8.78 -2.60 1.25
CA HIS A 17 9.23 -3.10 -0.06
C HIS A 17 10.65 -3.71 -0.05
N GLY A 18 11.41 -3.54 1.05
CA GLY A 18 12.84 -3.86 1.11
C GLY A 18 13.21 -5.34 0.94
N ARG A 19 12.25 -6.27 1.05
CA ARG A 19 12.47 -7.71 0.79
C ARG A 19 12.12 -8.14 -0.63
N ALA A 20 11.38 -7.33 -1.38
CA ALA A 20 10.99 -7.69 -2.73
C ALA A 20 12.22 -7.70 -3.64
N ARG A 21 12.33 -8.74 -4.48
CA ARG A 21 13.45 -8.91 -5.42
C ARG A 21 13.14 -8.41 -6.83
N ALA A 22 11.87 -8.12 -7.12
CA ALA A 22 11.40 -7.61 -8.39
C ALA A 22 10.82 -6.22 -8.21
N ASP A 23 10.93 -5.41 -9.26
CA ASP A 23 10.29 -4.10 -9.36
C ASP A 23 8.81 -4.26 -9.67
N SER A 24 7.95 -3.68 -8.82
CA SER A 24 6.49 -3.69 -8.96
C SER A 24 5.99 -2.94 -10.19
N HIS A 25 6.81 -2.07 -10.79
CA HIS A 25 6.47 -1.43 -12.08
C HIS A 25 6.49 -2.43 -13.24
N ALA A 26 7.28 -3.51 -13.14
CA ALA A 26 7.52 -4.45 -14.24
C ALA A 26 6.97 -5.87 -13.97
N ALA A 27 6.79 -6.25 -12.71
CA ALA A 27 6.32 -7.57 -12.33
C ALA A 27 5.52 -7.52 -11.03
N ARG A 28 4.84 -8.61 -10.66
CA ARG A 28 4.16 -8.75 -9.36
C ARG A 28 5.10 -9.42 -8.34
N PRO A 29 5.75 -8.68 -7.43
CA PRO A 29 6.74 -9.26 -6.53
C PRO A 29 6.07 -10.08 -5.42
N VAL A 30 6.71 -11.19 -5.04
CA VAL A 30 6.27 -12.05 -3.94
C VAL A 30 7.37 -12.13 -2.89
N VAL A 31 7.00 -11.89 -1.63
CA VAL A 31 7.86 -12.05 -0.46
C VAL A 31 7.37 -13.27 0.33
N GLU A 32 8.21 -14.30 0.38
CA GLU A 32 7.93 -15.57 1.09
C GLU A 32 8.41 -15.56 2.55
N ALA A 33 8.90 -14.42 3.04
CA ALA A 33 9.42 -14.32 4.40
C ALA A 33 8.32 -14.65 5.43
N PRO A 34 8.65 -15.41 6.49
CA PRO A 34 7.67 -15.76 7.50
C PRO A 34 7.19 -14.52 8.27
N TRP A 35 6.00 -14.62 8.88
CA TRP A 35 5.41 -13.52 9.65
C TRP A 35 6.37 -12.90 10.68
N ALA A 36 7.18 -13.71 11.37
CA ALA A 36 8.16 -13.21 12.34
C ALA A 36 9.21 -12.25 11.72
N ALA A 37 9.57 -12.46 10.45
CA ALA A 37 10.44 -11.55 9.72
C ALA A 37 9.69 -10.29 9.30
N LEU A 38 8.49 -10.43 8.71
CA LEU A 38 7.66 -9.31 8.27
C LEU A 38 7.28 -8.37 9.43
N LYS A 39 7.00 -8.93 10.61
CA LYS A 39 6.70 -8.14 11.81
C LYS A 39 7.83 -7.19 12.19
N ARG A 40 9.09 -7.55 11.92
CA ARG A 40 10.24 -6.66 12.18
C ARG A 40 10.28 -5.50 11.18
N ASP A 41 9.86 -5.75 9.94
CA ASP A 41 9.81 -4.71 8.89
C ASP A 41 8.72 -3.66 9.16
N LEU A 42 7.76 -3.96 10.04
CA LEU A 42 6.75 -3.00 10.50
C LEU A 42 7.30 -1.95 11.46
N ALA A 43 8.49 -2.15 12.05
CA ALA A 43 9.01 -1.25 13.09
C ALA A 43 9.16 0.22 12.64
N PRO A 44 9.67 0.53 11.43
CA PRO A 44 9.72 1.91 10.94
C PRO A 44 8.33 2.55 10.77
N PHE A 45 7.32 1.77 10.37
CA PHE A 45 5.95 2.27 10.24
C PHE A 45 5.32 2.54 11.60
N ALA A 46 5.50 1.64 12.57
CA ALA A 46 5.06 1.86 13.94
C ALA A 46 5.70 3.13 14.55
N ALA A 47 6.99 3.33 14.32
CA ALA A 47 7.70 4.54 14.76
C ALA A 47 7.16 5.80 14.06
N ALA A 48 6.91 5.76 12.76
CA ALA A 48 6.33 6.89 12.01
C ALA A 48 4.91 7.23 12.50
N ILE A 49 4.09 6.22 12.79
CA ILE A 49 2.75 6.39 13.37
C ILE A 49 2.84 7.04 14.75
N ALA A 50 3.72 6.55 15.62
CA ALA A 50 3.96 7.13 16.94
C ALA A 50 4.46 8.59 16.87
N ALA A 51 5.21 8.94 15.80
CA ALA A 51 5.66 10.30 15.52
C ALA A 51 4.59 11.18 14.84
N GLY A 52 3.38 10.67 14.61
CA GLY A 52 2.26 11.43 14.07
C GLY A 52 2.28 11.60 12.55
N VAL A 53 2.83 10.63 11.80
CA VAL A 53 2.70 10.66 10.32
C VAL A 53 1.21 10.61 9.94
N GLY A 54 0.77 11.52 9.06
CA GLY A 54 -0.63 11.61 8.64
C GLY A 54 -0.99 10.71 7.46
N HIS A 55 0.00 10.21 6.72
CA HIS A 55 -0.21 9.49 5.47
C HIS A 55 0.73 8.30 5.33
N LEU A 56 0.20 7.17 4.86
CA LEU A 56 0.98 6.00 4.47
C LEU A 56 0.55 5.52 3.09
N MET A 57 1.52 5.09 2.28
CA MET A 57 1.29 4.50 0.96
C MET A 57 1.60 3.01 1.01
N THR A 58 0.71 2.21 0.44
CA THR A 58 0.81 0.74 0.37
C THR A 58 1.77 0.28 -0.72
N ALA A 59 2.18 -0.99 -0.68
CA ALA A 59 3.04 -1.61 -1.68
C ALA A 59 2.25 -2.58 -2.57
N HIS A 60 2.54 -2.59 -3.86
CA HIS A 60 2.06 -3.64 -4.78
C HIS A 60 2.94 -4.89 -4.70
N VAL A 61 2.98 -5.51 -3.52
CA VAL A 61 3.79 -6.71 -3.22
C VAL A 61 2.92 -7.72 -2.50
N VAL A 62 3.02 -8.99 -2.89
CA VAL A 62 2.38 -10.11 -2.19
C VAL A 62 3.29 -10.56 -1.05
N TYR A 63 2.73 -10.74 0.14
CA TYR A 63 3.45 -11.25 1.31
C TYR A 63 2.82 -12.57 1.73
N ALA A 64 3.32 -13.67 1.17
CA ALA A 64 2.64 -14.96 1.13
C ALA A 64 2.33 -15.56 2.52
N ALA A 65 3.10 -15.17 3.55
CA ALA A 65 2.85 -15.58 4.93
C ALA A 65 1.65 -14.90 5.60
N VAL A 66 1.06 -13.89 4.96
CA VAL A 66 -0.07 -13.11 5.47
C VAL A 66 -1.25 -13.17 4.50
N ASP A 67 -1.04 -12.84 3.23
CA ASP A 67 -2.08 -12.82 2.21
C ASP A 67 -1.49 -13.14 0.84
N GLN A 68 -2.27 -13.78 -0.03
CA GLN A 68 -1.92 -14.06 -1.43
C GLN A 68 -2.26 -12.88 -2.35
N GLU A 69 -2.87 -11.82 -1.81
CA GLU A 69 -3.07 -10.56 -2.49
C GLU A 69 -1.94 -9.55 -2.22
N ILE A 70 -1.75 -8.59 -3.13
CA ILE A 70 -0.87 -7.44 -2.90
C ILE A 70 -1.36 -6.63 -1.69
N ALA A 71 -0.44 -6.03 -0.93
CA ALA A 71 -0.80 -5.33 0.30
C ALA A 71 -1.83 -4.20 0.08
N THR A 72 -1.78 -3.51 -1.06
CA THR A 72 -2.75 -2.48 -1.48
C THR A 72 -4.20 -2.98 -1.52
N CYS A 73 -4.42 -4.24 -1.91
CA CYS A 73 -5.73 -4.83 -2.10
C CYS A 73 -6.10 -5.83 -0.99
N SER A 74 -5.33 -5.88 0.10
CA SER A 74 -5.52 -6.82 1.20
C SER A 74 -6.16 -6.16 2.42
N GLU A 75 -7.39 -6.57 2.74
CA GLU A 75 -8.07 -6.16 3.97
C GLU A 75 -7.28 -6.58 5.23
N LEU A 76 -6.58 -7.71 5.17
CA LEU A 76 -5.78 -8.19 6.29
C LEU A 76 -4.60 -7.26 6.56
N TRP A 77 -3.91 -6.79 5.52
CA TRP A 77 -2.83 -5.81 5.67
C TRP A 77 -3.33 -4.46 6.14
N ILE A 78 -4.39 -3.94 5.53
CA ILE A 78 -4.86 -2.58 5.81
C ILE A 78 -5.72 -2.53 7.06
N ARG A 79 -6.89 -3.17 7.08
CA ARG A 79 -7.80 -3.14 8.26
C ARG A 79 -7.23 -3.96 9.41
N GLY A 80 -6.73 -5.16 9.13
CA GLY A 80 -6.26 -6.09 10.15
C GLY A 80 -4.95 -5.65 10.82
N ILE A 81 -3.93 -5.28 10.05
CA ILE A 81 -2.61 -4.97 10.58
C ILE A 81 -2.43 -3.46 10.76
N LEU A 82 -2.62 -2.66 9.71
CA LEU A 82 -2.34 -1.23 9.77
C LEU A 82 -3.31 -0.48 10.70
N ARG A 83 -4.62 -0.63 10.47
CA ARG A 83 -5.66 0.06 11.26
C ARG A 83 -5.78 -0.52 12.67
N THR A 84 -5.90 -1.85 12.78
CA THR A 84 -6.19 -2.50 14.07
C THR A 84 -4.94 -2.72 14.91
N LYS A 85 -3.90 -3.39 14.38
CA LYS A 85 -2.70 -3.73 15.19
C LYS A 85 -1.74 -2.57 15.39
N LEU A 86 -1.54 -1.74 14.36
CA LEU A 86 -0.64 -0.56 14.44
C LEU A 86 -1.39 0.72 14.83
N GLY A 87 -2.72 0.71 14.85
CA GLY A 87 -3.53 1.84 15.31
C GLY A 87 -3.53 3.05 14.37
N PHE A 88 -3.09 2.92 13.12
CA PHE A 88 -2.99 4.06 12.21
C PHE A 88 -4.36 4.62 11.85
N GLN A 89 -4.59 5.90 12.11
CA GLN A 89 -5.86 6.61 11.80
C GLN A 89 -5.72 7.66 10.70
N GLY A 90 -4.54 7.79 10.08
CA GLY A 90 -4.33 8.74 8.97
C GLY A 90 -4.86 8.23 7.62
N MET A 91 -4.44 8.88 6.53
CA MET A 91 -4.86 8.48 5.18
C MET A 91 -3.98 7.35 4.64
N VAL A 92 -4.62 6.33 4.07
CA VAL A 92 -3.98 5.23 3.35
C VAL A 92 -4.08 5.47 1.85
N TRP A 93 -2.93 5.58 1.20
CA TRP A 93 -2.81 5.74 -0.23
C TRP A 93 -2.53 4.37 -0.87
N SER A 94 -3.14 4.11 -2.02
CA SER A 94 -2.60 3.10 -2.92
C SER A 94 -1.24 3.54 -3.45
N ASP A 95 -0.42 2.62 -3.95
CA ASP A 95 0.57 2.99 -4.97
C ASP A 95 -0.15 3.10 -6.33
N ASP A 96 0.55 3.49 -7.40
CA ASP A 96 -0.08 3.71 -8.71
C ASP A 96 -0.76 2.44 -9.25
N LEU A 97 -2.09 2.50 -9.43
CA LEU A 97 -2.89 1.38 -9.89
C LEU A 97 -2.68 1.03 -11.38
N ALA A 98 -1.92 1.85 -12.11
CA ALA A 98 -1.49 1.54 -13.47
C ALA A 98 -0.21 0.67 -13.54
N MET A 99 0.44 0.37 -12.41
CA MET A 99 1.66 -0.45 -12.37
C MET A 99 1.40 -1.93 -12.72
N ALA A 100 2.39 -2.59 -13.35
CA ALA A 100 2.24 -3.97 -13.81
C ALA A 100 1.89 -4.98 -12.70
N ALA A 101 2.38 -4.77 -11.47
CA ALA A 101 2.06 -5.62 -10.32
C ALA A 101 0.57 -5.74 -10.00
N VAL A 102 -0.23 -4.74 -10.42
CA VAL A 102 -1.67 -4.66 -10.19
C VAL A 102 -2.46 -5.54 -11.16
N GLY A 103 -1.92 -5.76 -12.36
CA GLY A 103 -2.58 -6.48 -13.45
C GLY A 103 -3.31 -5.55 -14.43
N PRO A 104 -4.03 -6.13 -15.42
CA PRO A 104 -4.55 -5.39 -16.57
C PRO A 104 -5.82 -4.56 -16.30
N ASP A 105 -6.43 -4.73 -15.12
CA ASP A 105 -7.69 -4.10 -14.77
C ASP A 105 -7.56 -3.14 -13.57
N PRO A 106 -7.19 -1.86 -13.83
CA PRO A 106 -7.06 -0.85 -12.78
C PRO A 106 -8.40 -0.51 -12.12
N VAL A 107 -9.55 -0.72 -12.79
CA VAL A 107 -10.88 -0.46 -12.21
C VAL A 107 -11.18 -1.49 -11.13
N HIS A 108 -10.97 -2.77 -11.44
CA HIS A 108 -11.12 -3.84 -10.45
C HIS A 108 -10.17 -3.65 -9.27
N ALA A 109 -8.91 -3.29 -9.53
CA ALA A 109 -7.94 -3.01 -8.48
C ALA A 109 -8.34 -1.82 -7.60
N ALA A 110 -8.86 -0.74 -8.19
CA ALA A 110 -9.37 0.41 -7.46
C ALA A 110 -10.49 0.04 -6.49
N GLN A 111 -11.45 -0.76 -6.94
CA GLN A 111 -12.54 -1.27 -6.11
C GLN A 111 -12.02 -2.13 -4.95
N LYS A 112 -11.06 -3.03 -5.22
CA LYS A 112 -10.43 -3.85 -4.18
C LYS A 112 -9.62 -3.04 -3.18
N ALA A 113 -8.84 -2.07 -3.63
CA ALA A 113 -8.06 -1.19 -2.77
C ALA A 113 -8.97 -0.36 -1.84
N LEU A 114 -10.08 0.16 -2.38
CA LEU A 114 -11.10 0.88 -1.60
C LEU A 114 -11.76 -0.04 -0.56
N ALA A 115 -12.18 -1.25 -0.97
CA ALA A 115 -12.75 -2.24 -0.04
C ALA A 115 -11.75 -2.61 1.07
N ALA A 116 -10.49 -2.82 0.69
CA ALA A 116 -9.38 -3.10 1.60
C ALA A 116 -9.15 -1.98 2.62
N GLY A 117 -9.53 -0.75 2.31
CA GLY A 117 -9.48 0.39 3.22
C GLY A 117 -8.46 1.46 2.85
N CYS A 118 -8.04 1.54 1.58
CA CYS A 118 -7.38 2.72 1.04
C CYS A 118 -8.37 3.89 0.98
N ASP A 119 -7.90 5.08 1.34
CA ASP A 119 -8.68 6.33 1.31
C ASP A 119 -8.40 7.13 0.03
N VAL A 120 -7.20 7.00 -0.53
CA VAL A 120 -6.80 7.68 -1.78
C VAL A 120 -6.27 6.65 -2.77
N LEU A 121 -6.79 6.71 -3.99
CA LEU A 121 -6.40 5.84 -5.10
C LEU A 121 -5.59 6.64 -6.11
N LEU A 122 -4.36 6.21 -6.38
CA LEU A 122 -3.47 6.84 -7.36
C LEU A 122 -3.59 6.11 -8.69
N VAL A 123 -3.73 6.90 -9.75
CA VAL A 123 -3.67 6.43 -11.13
C VAL A 123 -2.87 7.45 -11.93
N CYS A 124 -1.69 7.05 -12.40
CA CYS A 124 -0.74 7.98 -13.00
C CYS A 124 -0.72 7.98 -14.53
N THR A 125 -1.57 7.18 -15.19
CA THR A 125 -1.70 7.18 -16.65
C THR A 125 -3.08 7.70 -17.09
N PRO A 126 -3.15 8.55 -18.14
CA PRO A 126 -4.43 9.05 -18.66
C PRO A 126 -5.41 7.94 -19.05
N GLU A 127 -4.91 6.84 -19.61
CA GLU A 127 -5.73 5.72 -20.08
C GLU A 127 -6.38 4.99 -18.91
N ALA A 128 -5.61 4.71 -17.85
CA ALA A 128 -6.16 4.07 -16.64
C ALA A 128 -7.12 5.02 -15.92
N ALA A 129 -6.80 6.31 -15.84
CA ALA A 129 -7.68 7.30 -15.22
C ALA A 129 -9.02 7.41 -15.97
N ALA A 130 -8.99 7.45 -17.31
CA ALA A 130 -10.19 7.46 -18.13
C ALA A 130 -11.08 6.23 -17.90
N ARG A 131 -10.47 5.03 -17.76
CA ARG A 131 -11.20 3.80 -17.44
C ARG A 131 -11.88 3.87 -16.07
N LEU A 132 -11.22 4.43 -15.05
CA LEU A 132 -11.83 4.61 -13.74
C LEU A 132 -12.99 5.60 -13.78
N TYR A 133 -12.82 6.75 -14.44
CA TYR A 133 -13.90 7.75 -14.56
C TYR A 133 -15.13 7.22 -15.30
N ALA A 134 -14.94 6.34 -16.30
CA ALA A 134 -16.03 5.72 -17.03
C ALA A 134 -16.81 4.67 -16.21
N ALA A 135 -16.23 4.18 -15.11
CA ALA A 135 -16.79 3.11 -14.28
C ALA A 135 -17.37 3.60 -12.94
N ALA A 136 -17.28 4.90 -12.65
CA ALA A 136 -17.83 5.57 -11.47
C ALA A 136 -19.24 6.11 -11.72
#